data_AF-U7GU21-F1
#
_entry.id   AF-U7GU21-F1
#
_cell.length_a   1.000
_cell.length_b   1.000
_cell.length_c   1.000
_cell.angle_alpha   90.00
_cell.angle_beta   90.00
_cell.angle_gamma   90.00
#
_symmetry.space_group_name_H-M   'P 1'
#
loop_
_entity.id
_entity.type
_entity.pdbx_description
1 polymer ?
#
loop_
_entity_poly.entity_id
_entity_poly.type
_entity_poly.pdbx_seq_one_letter_code
_entity_poly.pdbx_strand_id
1 'polypeptide(L)'
;MMKHKSPETMLPILQDQYGRIKRKLRISVTDRCNFKCVYCMPEHPEWMKKQDLLSFEALLVFCQYMVKQGIENIRITGGEPLMRKGVVHFIRDLQSLRAIGLKRISITTNGHYLAKYAEQLKQAGLDDLNISLDSLDADQFKQLTKKDLAPVLSGIQAAQSVGLPFKINCVLIKGQNEDQILPMVNWAKQQNIPLRFIEFMPLDGDQHWTDQAVVSEADILAQLQPHYDIHVLQQQHEPARQYRLDDQYTIGIISTITHSFCGDCDRIRLTAQGELYNCLFAQQGLNIKPYLQRAIKEKMFQQLDQQIKPYIWRKAKGYHAIQNQQVRKISMHMLGG
;
A
#
# COMPACT_ATOMS: atom_id res chain seq x y z
N MET A 1 22.51 3.70 -50.63
CA MET A 1 21.56 2.84 -49.89
C MET A 1 21.83 2.95 -48.39
N MET A 2 21.29 3.98 -47.74
CA MET A 2 21.33 4.10 -46.29
C MET A 2 20.19 3.25 -45.72
N LYS A 3 20.54 2.15 -45.05
CA LYS A 3 19.58 1.37 -44.27
C LYS A 3 19.16 2.22 -43.07
N HIS A 4 17.97 2.82 -43.12
CA HIS A 4 17.31 3.34 -41.94
C HIS A 4 17.08 2.18 -40.98
N LYS A 5 17.87 2.12 -39.90
CA LYS A 5 17.51 1.35 -38.72
C LYS A 5 16.20 1.94 -38.20
N SER A 6 15.15 1.15 -38.21
CA SER A 6 13.92 1.45 -37.49
C SER A 6 14.29 1.85 -36.05
N PRO A 7 13.74 2.93 -35.49
CA PRO A 7 13.94 3.19 -34.07
C PRO A 7 13.40 1.97 -33.33
N GLU A 8 14.25 1.36 -32.48
CA GLU A 8 13.78 0.46 -31.44
C GLU A 8 12.61 1.20 -30.76
N THR A 9 11.41 0.67 -30.94
CA THR A 9 10.20 1.24 -30.35
C THR A 9 10.39 1.14 -28.84
N MET A 10 10.89 2.21 -28.23
CA MET A 10 10.97 2.34 -26.78
C MET A 10 9.57 2.06 -26.27
N LEU A 11 9.40 0.92 -25.60
CA LEU A 11 8.12 0.51 -25.03
C LEU A 11 7.59 1.71 -24.24
N PRO A 12 6.40 2.24 -24.57
CA PRO A 12 5.93 3.46 -23.94
C PRO A 12 5.72 3.18 -22.45
N ILE A 13 6.56 3.82 -21.65
CA ILE A 13 6.55 3.80 -20.19
C ILE A 13 5.17 4.25 -19.71
N LEU A 14 4.64 3.62 -18.66
CA LEU A 14 3.45 4.14 -17.97
C LEU A 14 3.78 5.50 -17.35
N GLN A 15 3.58 6.58 -18.10
CA GLN A 15 3.91 7.95 -17.74
C GLN A 15 2.65 8.81 -17.80
N ASP A 16 2.54 9.77 -16.89
CA ASP A 16 1.48 10.77 -16.95
C ASP A 16 1.93 12.10 -17.57
N GLN A 17 0.97 12.99 -17.83
CA GLN A 17 1.20 14.31 -18.43
C GLN A 17 2.13 15.24 -17.63
N TYR A 18 2.49 14.88 -16.39
CA TYR A 18 3.45 15.62 -15.56
C TYR A 18 4.83 14.96 -15.50
N GLY A 19 5.08 13.98 -16.37
CA GLY A 19 6.36 13.31 -16.50
C GLY A 19 6.57 12.16 -15.51
N ARG A 20 5.61 11.86 -14.63
CA ARG A 20 5.80 10.89 -13.54
C ARG A 20 5.64 9.46 -14.04
N ILE A 21 6.71 8.68 -13.97
CA ILE A 21 6.75 7.28 -14.39
C ILE A 21 6.19 6.37 -13.30
N LYS A 22 5.30 5.44 -13.67
CA LYS A 22 4.71 4.46 -12.76
C LYS A 22 5.58 3.21 -12.70
N ARG A 23 6.06 2.91 -11.49
CA ARG A 23 6.95 1.77 -11.18
C ARG A 23 6.36 0.81 -10.17
N LYS A 24 5.30 1.21 -9.46
CA LYS A 24 4.74 0.48 -8.32
C LYS A 24 3.26 0.17 -8.56
N LEU A 25 2.89 -1.11 -8.48
CA LEU A 25 1.52 -1.59 -8.55
C LEU A 25 1.10 -2.10 -7.18
N ARG A 26 0.00 -1.58 -6.63
CA ARG A 26 -0.65 -2.12 -5.43
C ARG A 26 -1.89 -2.92 -5.83
N ILE A 27 -2.05 -4.12 -5.30
CA ILE A 27 -3.14 -5.01 -5.66
C ILE A 27 -3.89 -5.41 -4.38
N SER A 28 -5.11 -4.94 -4.24
CA SER A 28 -6.05 -5.48 -3.27
C SER A 28 -6.49 -6.85 -3.77
N VAL A 29 -6.16 -7.92 -3.06
CA VAL A 29 -6.57 -9.27 -3.46
C VAL A 29 -7.89 -9.68 -2.82
N THR A 30 -8.36 -8.98 -1.79
CA THR A 30 -9.69 -9.22 -1.20
C THR A 30 -10.18 -7.95 -0.58
N ASP A 31 -11.49 -7.78 -0.53
CA ASP A 31 -12.18 -6.77 0.26
C ASP A 31 -12.32 -7.17 1.74
N ARG A 32 -12.31 -8.47 2.07
CA ARG A 32 -12.51 -8.97 3.43
C ARG A 32 -11.35 -8.63 4.35
N CYS A 33 -11.68 -8.28 5.59
CA CYS A 33 -10.72 -8.09 6.67
C CYS A 33 -11.22 -8.77 7.95
N ASN A 34 -10.28 -9.25 8.76
CA ASN A 34 -10.55 -9.78 10.09
C ASN A 34 -10.63 -8.64 11.13
N PHE A 35 -10.21 -7.42 10.78
CA PHE A 35 -10.29 -6.23 11.63
C PHE A 35 -11.46 -5.33 11.20
N LYS A 36 -11.96 -4.51 12.13
CA LYS A 36 -12.91 -3.44 11.86
C LYS A 36 -12.33 -2.11 12.34
N CYS A 37 -11.24 -1.70 11.71
CA CYS A 37 -10.53 -0.48 12.12
C CYS A 37 -11.41 0.75 11.91
N VAL A 38 -11.46 1.63 12.92
CA VAL A 38 -12.32 2.84 12.96
C VAL A 38 -12.13 3.78 11.76
N TYR A 39 -10.94 3.77 11.16
CA TYR A 39 -10.57 4.65 10.05
C TYR A 39 -10.63 3.98 8.66
N CYS A 40 -10.98 2.69 8.57
CA CYS A 40 -10.81 1.89 7.35
C CYS A 40 -12.05 1.10 6.96
N MET A 41 -12.67 0.43 7.93
CA MET A 41 -13.81 -0.46 7.68
C MET A 41 -15.10 0.25 8.07
N PRO A 42 -16.07 0.38 7.14
CA PRO A 42 -17.35 1.01 7.47
C PRO A 42 -18.12 0.20 8.53
N GLU A 43 -19.10 0.82 9.18
CA GLU A 43 -19.93 0.14 10.17
C GLU A 43 -20.61 -1.13 9.63
N HIS A 44 -21.10 -1.07 8.39
CA HIS A 44 -21.76 -2.18 7.70
C HIS A 44 -21.05 -2.49 6.38
N PRO A 45 -19.98 -3.30 6.39
CA PRO A 45 -19.26 -3.63 5.17
C PRO A 45 -20.05 -4.60 4.31
N GLU A 46 -20.23 -4.25 3.03
CA GLU A 46 -20.79 -5.15 2.03
C GLU A 46 -19.68 -5.93 1.35
N TRP A 47 -19.58 -7.22 1.68
CA TRP A 47 -18.57 -8.08 1.09
C TRP A 47 -18.98 -8.55 -0.30
N MET A 48 -18.01 -8.56 -1.18
CA MET A 48 -18.18 -8.99 -2.56
C MET A 48 -18.26 -10.50 -2.64
N LYS A 49 -19.09 -10.97 -3.58
CA LYS A 49 -19.20 -12.40 -3.83
C LYS A 49 -17.88 -12.89 -4.41
N LYS A 50 -17.50 -14.11 -4.05
CA LYS A 50 -16.21 -14.71 -4.45
C LYS A 50 -16.01 -14.68 -5.98
N GLN A 51 -17.09 -14.86 -6.74
CA GLN A 51 -17.12 -14.83 -8.22
C GLN A 51 -16.82 -13.45 -8.82
N ASP A 52 -17.01 -12.38 -8.06
CA ASP A 52 -16.81 -11.02 -8.53
C ASP A 52 -15.34 -10.60 -8.44
N LEU A 53 -14.56 -11.26 -7.58
CA LEU A 53 -13.13 -11.06 -7.42
C LEU A 53 -12.37 -11.55 -8.67
N LEU A 54 -11.31 -10.84 -9.05
CA LEU A 54 -10.35 -11.34 -10.03
C LEU A 54 -9.68 -12.60 -9.49
N SER A 55 -9.65 -13.66 -10.29
CA SER A 55 -8.92 -14.89 -9.95
C SER A 55 -7.41 -14.65 -9.91
N PHE A 56 -6.64 -15.53 -9.27
CA PHE A 56 -5.18 -15.35 -9.22
C PHE A 56 -4.53 -15.55 -10.58
N GLU A 57 -5.11 -16.40 -11.44
CA GLU A 57 -4.69 -16.61 -12.82
C GLU A 57 -4.89 -15.32 -13.64
N ALA A 58 -6.05 -14.67 -13.49
CA ALA A 58 -6.31 -13.39 -14.15
C ALA A 58 -5.38 -12.28 -13.62
N LEU A 59 -5.16 -12.23 -12.30
CA LEU A 59 -4.22 -11.29 -11.69
C LEU A 59 -2.78 -11.51 -12.17
N LEU A 60 -2.34 -12.76 -12.35
CA LEU A 60 -1.00 -13.07 -12.84
C LEU A 60 -0.81 -12.57 -14.27
N VAL A 61 -1.79 -12.78 -15.16
CA VAL A 61 -1.77 -12.24 -16.53
C VAL A 61 -1.71 -10.71 -16.52
N PHE A 62 -2.49 -10.07 -15.65
CA PHE A 62 -2.43 -8.62 -15.49
C PHE A 62 -1.07 -8.14 -14.98
N CYS A 63 -0.50 -8.81 -13.97
CA CYS A 63 0.82 -8.49 -13.44
C CYS A 63 1.90 -8.64 -14.51
N GLN A 64 1.86 -9.71 -15.32
CA GLN A 64 2.77 -9.92 -16.43
C GLN A 64 2.71 -8.77 -17.44
N TYR A 65 1.50 -8.34 -17.80
CA TYR A 65 1.30 -7.18 -18.67
C TYR A 65 1.90 -5.92 -18.04
N MET A 66 1.59 -5.62 -16.78
CA MET A 66 2.05 -4.40 -16.11
C MET A 66 3.58 -4.36 -15.95
N VAL A 67 4.22 -5.49 -15.66
CA VAL A 67 5.69 -5.59 -15.57
C VAL A 67 6.32 -5.32 -16.94
N LYS A 68 5.75 -5.82 -18.04
CA LYS A 68 6.19 -5.48 -19.41
C LYS A 68 6.05 -3.99 -19.74
N GLN A 69 5.15 -3.27 -19.08
CA GLN A 69 5.00 -1.81 -19.20
C GLN A 69 5.92 -1.02 -18.24
N GLY A 70 6.81 -1.69 -17.51
CA GLY A 70 7.83 -1.06 -16.66
C GLY A 70 7.49 -0.99 -15.16
N ILE A 71 6.44 -1.69 -14.70
CA ILE A 71 6.24 -1.91 -13.25
C ILE A 71 7.33 -2.83 -12.72
N GLU A 72 7.98 -2.39 -11.65
CA GLU A 72 9.11 -3.08 -11.03
C GLU A 72 8.78 -3.59 -9.62
N ASN A 73 7.71 -3.08 -9.00
CA ASN A 73 7.34 -3.43 -7.63
C ASN A 73 5.85 -3.76 -7.58
N ILE A 74 5.52 -4.93 -7.03
CA ILE A 74 4.14 -5.34 -6.76
C ILE A 74 3.95 -5.43 -5.26
N ARG A 75 2.93 -4.74 -4.75
CA ARG A 75 2.53 -4.81 -3.35
C ARG A 75 1.14 -5.42 -3.23
N ILE A 76 1.06 -6.56 -2.55
CA ILE A 76 -0.18 -7.27 -2.28
C ILE A 76 -0.81 -6.72 -0.99
N THR A 77 -2.09 -6.41 -1.06
CA THR A 77 -2.90 -5.84 0.02
C THR A 77 -4.30 -6.45 0.00
N GLY A 78 -5.25 -5.84 0.70
CA GLY A 78 -6.66 -6.18 0.63
C GLY A 78 -7.47 -5.26 1.53
N GLY A 79 -8.52 -5.82 2.12
CA GLY A 79 -8.69 -5.76 3.57
C GLY A 79 -7.48 -6.43 4.22
N GLU A 80 -7.58 -7.73 4.54
CA GLU A 80 -6.43 -8.52 4.99
C GLU A 80 -6.04 -9.58 3.94
N PRO A 81 -4.89 -9.43 3.23
CA PRO A 81 -4.51 -10.34 2.15
C PRO A 81 -4.36 -11.79 2.61
N LEU A 82 -3.94 -12.05 3.85
CA LEU A 82 -3.75 -13.41 4.37
C LEU A 82 -5.06 -14.16 4.64
N MET A 83 -6.21 -13.50 4.54
CA MET A 83 -7.51 -14.16 4.52
C MET A 83 -7.83 -14.83 3.17
N ARG A 84 -7.22 -14.38 2.07
CA ARG A 84 -7.49 -14.93 0.75
C ARG A 84 -6.71 -16.22 0.54
N LYS A 85 -7.41 -17.35 0.63
CA LYS A 85 -6.87 -18.69 0.31
C LYS A 85 -6.16 -18.68 -1.05
N GLY A 86 -4.92 -19.16 -1.08
CA GLY A 86 -4.09 -19.20 -2.27
C GLY A 86 -3.08 -18.06 -2.42
N VAL A 87 -3.12 -17.02 -1.56
CA VAL A 87 -2.21 -15.87 -1.67
C VAL A 87 -0.72 -16.26 -1.64
N VAL A 88 -0.33 -17.26 -0.85
CA VAL A 88 1.05 -17.78 -0.82
C VAL A 88 1.47 -18.37 -2.17
N HIS A 89 0.57 -19.12 -2.83
CA HIS A 89 0.84 -19.67 -4.16
C HIS A 89 0.95 -18.56 -5.20
N PHE A 90 0.07 -17.56 -5.13
CA PHE A 90 0.14 -16.41 -6.02
C PHE A 90 1.47 -15.64 -5.90
N ILE A 91 2.02 -15.48 -4.69
CA ILE A 91 3.35 -14.88 -4.50
C ILE A 91 4.44 -15.71 -5.18
N ARG A 92 4.35 -17.04 -5.10
CA ARG A 92 5.27 -17.95 -5.79
C ARG A 92 5.15 -17.79 -7.31
N ASP A 93 3.94 -17.68 -7.84
CA ASP A 93 3.71 -17.47 -9.28
C ASP A 93 4.29 -16.13 -9.76
N LEU A 94 4.18 -15.07 -8.95
CA LEU A 94 4.77 -13.75 -9.25
C LEU A 94 6.29 -13.78 -9.38
N GLN A 95 7.00 -14.74 -8.76
CA GLN A 95 8.46 -14.86 -8.91
C GLN A 95 8.87 -15.07 -10.37
N SER A 96 8.03 -15.75 -11.18
CA SER A 96 8.28 -15.96 -12.61
C SER A 96 8.43 -14.64 -13.39
N LEU A 97 7.82 -13.55 -12.89
CA LEU A 97 7.86 -12.24 -13.53
C LEU A 97 9.19 -11.51 -13.31
N ARG A 98 10.07 -12.00 -12.42
CA ARG A 98 11.42 -11.43 -12.24
C ARG A 98 12.23 -11.48 -13.53
N ALA A 99 12.06 -12.55 -14.31
CA ALA A 99 12.71 -12.72 -15.62
C ALA A 99 12.36 -11.63 -16.65
N ILE A 100 11.27 -10.88 -16.43
CA ILE A 100 10.81 -9.81 -17.31
C ILE A 100 10.83 -8.42 -16.64
N GLY A 101 11.48 -8.29 -15.48
CA GLY A 101 11.76 -6.99 -14.86
C GLY A 101 11.13 -6.73 -13.48
N LEU A 102 10.38 -7.68 -12.91
CA LEU A 102 9.87 -7.52 -11.53
C LEU A 102 11.05 -7.58 -10.54
N LYS A 103 11.21 -6.53 -9.73
CA LYS A 103 12.31 -6.40 -8.76
C LYS A 103 11.87 -6.72 -7.33
N ARG A 104 10.61 -6.43 -6.98
CA ARG A 104 10.14 -6.54 -5.59
C ARG A 104 8.69 -6.97 -5.47
N ILE A 105 8.43 -7.88 -4.53
CA ILE A 105 7.11 -8.37 -4.12
C ILE A 105 6.98 -8.16 -2.61
N SER A 106 6.03 -7.31 -2.21
CA SER A 106 5.78 -6.99 -0.79
C SER A 106 4.34 -7.28 -0.40
N ILE A 107 4.07 -7.44 0.90
CA ILE A 107 2.71 -7.49 1.46
C ILE A 107 2.49 -6.32 2.43
N THR A 108 1.28 -5.78 2.48
CA THR A 108 0.78 -5.01 3.64
C THR A 108 -0.26 -5.86 4.39
N THR A 109 -0.08 -6.09 5.68
CA THR A 109 -0.94 -6.94 6.53
C THR A 109 -1.12 -6.32 7.91
N ASN A 110 -2.21 -6.65 8.60
CA ASN A 110 -2.37 -6.33 10.03
C ASN A 110 -1.58 -7.27 10.96
N GLY A 111 -0.87 -8.26 10.40
CA GLY A 111 0.03 -9.13 11.15
C GLY A 111 -0.65 -10.29 11.90
N HIS A 112 -1.97 -10.26 12.07
CA HIS A 112 -2.72 -11.25 12.87
C HIS A 112 -2.49 -12.71 12.42
N TYR A 113 -2.35 -12.94 11.11
CA TYR A 113 -2.13 -14.28 10.55
C TYR A 113 -0.66 -14.61 10.28
N LEU A 114 0.29 -13.73 10.59
CA LEU A 114 1.71 -13.97 10.28
C LEU A 114 2.29 -15.14 11.05
N ALA A 115 1.85 -15.40 12.29
CA ALA A 115 2.29 -16.58 13.04
C ALA A 115 2.05 -17.90 12.27
N LYS A 116 1.00 -17.95 11.45
CA LYS A 116 0.67 -19.09 10.60
C LYS A 116 1.41 -19.09 9.26
N TYR A 117 1.64 -17.90 8.66
CA TYR A 117 2.07 -17.81 7.26
C TYR A 117 3.50 -17.31 7.04
N ALA A 118 4.19 -16.75 8.04
CA ALA A 118 5.48 -16.09 7.87
C ALA A 118 6.52 -16.97 7.15
N GLU A 119 6.65 -18.24 7.58
CA GLU A 119 7.56 -19.20 6.95
C GLU A 119 7.17 -19.48 5.48
N GLN A 120 5.89 -19.74 5.23
CA GLN A 120 5.41 -20.03 3.87
C GLN A 120 5.58 -18.83 2.93
N LEU A 121 5.41 -17.61 3.43
CA LEU A 121 5.64 -16.37 2.68
C LEU A 121 7.12 -16.20 2.33
N LYS A 122 8.03 -16.45 3.28
CA LYS A 122 9.47 -16.43 3.04
C LYS A 122 9.87 -17.46 1.98
N GLN A 123 9.39 -18.69 2.12
CA GLN A 123 9.65 -19.78 1.15
C GLN A 123 9.05 -19.51 -0.24
N ALA A 124 7.94 -18.75 -0.32
CA ALA A 124 7.37 -18.31 -1.60
C ALA A 124 8.18 -17.20 -2.29
N GLY A 125 9.21 -16.66 -1.63
CA GLY A 125 10.09 -15.61 -2.16
C GLY A 125 9.57 -14.19 -1.93
N LEU A 126 8.72 -13.97 -0.92
CA LEU A 126 8.32 -12.61 -0.52
C LEU A 126 9.54 -11.80 -0.05
N ASP A 127 9.67 -10.56 -0.53
CA ASP A 127 10.83 -9.72 -0.20
C ASP A 127 10.66 -9.00 1.15
N ASP A 128 9.47 -8.44 1.43
CA ASP A 128 9.21 -7.70 2.66
C ASP A 128 7.73 -7.55 3.04
N LEU A 129 7.51 -7.17 4.30
CA LEU A 129 6.21 -6.83 4.86
C LEU A 129 6.13 -5.35 5.29
N ASN A 130 4.94 -4.78 5.17
CA ASN A 130 4.49 -3.66 5.99
C ASN A 130 3.43 -4.21 6.95
N ILE A 131 3.67 -4.07 8.25
CA ILE A 131 2.72 -4.53 9.27
C ILE A 131 2.06 -3.30 9.89
N SER A 132 0.73 -3.27 9.90
CA SER A 132 -0.04 -2.22 10.57
C SER A 132 -0.16 -2.52 12.07
N LEU A 133 0.28 -1.59 12.91
CA LEU A 133 0.16 -1.66 14.37
C LEU A 133 -0.03 -0.24 14.90
N ASP A 134 -1.24 0.08 15.35
CA ASP A 134 -1.63 1.45 15.69
C ASP A 134 -1.58 1.75 17.21
N SER A 135 -1.34 0.75 18.05
CA SER A 135 -1.18 0.91 19.50
C SER A 135 -0.51 -0.32 20.13
N LEU A 136 0.30 -0.10 21.17
CA LEU A 136 0.85 -1.15 22.04
C LEU A 136 0.01 -1.35 23.31
N ASP A 137 -0.94 -0.47 23.57
CA ASP A 137 -1.93 -0.66 24.62
C ASP A 137 -3.04 -1.61 24.13
N ALA A 138 -3.30 -2.68 24.87
CA ALA A 138 -4.20 -3.73 24.43
C ALA A 138 -5.67 -3.25 24.33
N ASP A 139 -6.11 -2.38 25.24
CA ASP A 139 -7.48 -1.89 25.27
C ASP A 139 -7.69 -0.84 24.18
N GLN A 140 -6.77 0.11 24.02
CA GLN A 140 -6.79 1.09 22.94
C GLN A 140 -6.70 0.40 21.57
N PHE A 141 -5.81 -0.58 21.39
CA PHE A 141 -5.72 -1.37 20.16
C PHE A 141 -7.05 -2.08 19.85
N LYS A 142 -7.71 -2.65 20.87
CA LYS A 142 -9.01 -3.30 20.73
C LYS A 142 -10.13 -2.31 20.40
N GLN A 143 -10.09 -1.10 20.95
CA GLN A 143 -11.03 -0.04 20.59
C GLN A 143 -10.88 0.38 19.13
N LEU A 144 -9.63 0.57 18.68
CA LEU A 144 -9.28 0.97 17.32
C LEU A 144 -9.62 -0.10 16.27
N THR A 145 -9.38 -1.38 16.56
CA THR A 145 -9.40 -2.47 15.54
C THR A 145 -10.51 -3.50 15.73
N LYS A 146 -11.12 -3.54 16.91
CA LYS A 146 -12.04 -4.59 17.39
C LYS A 146 -11.41 -5.99 17.51
N LYS A 147 -10.08 -6.07 17.61
CA LYS A 147 -9.32 -7.31 17.81
C LYS A 147 -8.28 -7.16 18.91
N ASP A 148 -7.85 -8.29 19.47
CA ASP A 148 -6.82 -8.32 20.50
C ASP A 148 -5.43 -8.11 19.87
N LEU A 149 -4.53 -7.47 20.62
CA LEU A 149 -3.17 -7.14 20.20
C LEU A 149 -2.25 -8.38 20.11
N ALA A 150 -2.41 -9.33 21.03
CA ALA A 150 -1.48 -10.44 21.19
C ALA A 150 -1.21 -11.25 19.89
N PRO A 151 -2.20 -11.62 19.06
CA PRO A 151 -1.94 -12.29 17.79
C PRO A 151 -1.06 -11.49 16.81
N VAL A 152 -1.12 -10.16 16.83
CA VAL A 152 -0.30 -9.30 15.98
C VAL A 152 1.15 -9.32 16.45
N LEU A 153 1.39 -9.22 17.76
CA LEU A 153 2.73 -9.32 18.34
C LEU A 153 3.35 -10.71 18.08
N SER A 154 2.58 -11.78 18.24
CA SER A 154 3.02 -13.13 17.86
C SER A 154 3.35 -13.24 16.37
N GLY A 155 2.59 -12.54 15.51
CA GLY A 155 2.85 -12.45 14.09
C GLY A 155 4.14 -11.71 13.74
N ILE A 156 4.42 -10.60 14.43
CA ILE A 156 5.67 -9.84 14.32
C ILE A 156 6.86 -10.72 14.73
N GLN A 157 6.75 -11.42 15.87
CA GLN A 157 7.77 -12.35 16.33
C GLN A 157 8.02 -13.46 15.30
N ALA A 158 6.97 -14.04 14.72
CA ALA A 158 7.13 -15.06 13.69
C ALA A 158 7.85 -14.54 12.44
N ALA A 159 7.56 -13.29 12.01
CA ALA A 159 8.26 -12.65 10.91
C ALA A 159 9.76 -12.43 11.21
N GLN A 160 10.09 -12.02 12.44
CA GLN A 160 11.48 -11.91 12.91
C GLN A 160 12.18 -13.28 12.89
N SER A 161 11.56 -14.32 13.46
CA SER A 161 12.14 -15.66 13.57
C SER A 161 12.52 -16.29 12.23
N VAL A 162 11.75 -16.02 11.16
CA VAL A 162 12.04 -16.51 9.81
C VAL A 162 12.94 -15.57 8.99
N GLY A 163 13.39 -14.46 9.58
CA GLY A 163 14.22 -13.46 8.91
C GLY A 163 13.54 -12.82 7.71
N LEU A 164 12.23 -12.57 7.77
CA LEU A 164 11.49 -11.86 6.73
C LEU A 164 11.55 -10.36 7.03
N PRO A 165 12.16 -9.52 6.18
CA PRO A 165 12.25 -8.09 6.44
C PRO A 165 10.87 -7.44 6.57
N PHE A 166 10.69 -6.58 7.57
CA PHE A 166 9.45 -5.84 7.72
C PHE A 166 9.67 -4.46 8.33
N LYS A 167 8.61 -3.66 8.26
CA LYS A 167 8.47 -2.37 8.94
C LYS A 167 7.08 -2.22 9.53
N ILE A 168 6.98 -1.44 10.59
CA ILE A 168 5.73 -1.10 11.24
C ILE A 168 5.23 0.22 10.69
N ASN A 169 3.95 0.25 10.34
CA ASN A 169 3.21 1.46 10.01
C ASN A 169 2.15 1.69 11.09
N CYS A 170 2.13 2.89 11.66
CA CYS A 170 1.15 3.33 12.64
C CYS A 170 0.42 4.56 12.09
N VAL A 171 -0.90 4.46 11.95
CA VAL A 171 -1.75 5.61 11.62
C VAL A 171 -2.11 6.31 12.92
N LEU A 172 -1.78 7.61 13.02
CA LEU A 172 -2.07 8.42 14.19
C LEU A 172 -3.34 9.24 13.98
N ILE A 173 -4.25 9.16 14.94
CA ILE A 173 -5.53 9.84 14.97
C ILE A 173 -5.63 10.59 16.29
N LYS A 174 -5.83 11.90 16.20
CA LYS A 174 -5.90 12.78 17.37
C LYS A 174 -7.12 12.42 18.22
N GLY A 175 -6.93 12.47 19.54
CA GLY A 175 -7.88 12.05 20.55
C GLY A 175 -8.05 10.53 20.67
N GLN A 176 -7.22 9.72 20.01
CA GLN A 176 -7.37 8.26 20.00
C GLN A 176 -6.09 7.51 20.31
N ASN A 177 -4.97 7.84 19.65
CA ASN A 177 -3.71 7.10 19.81
C ASN A 177 -2.44 7.95 19.64
N GLU A 178 -2.52 9.28 19.68
CA GLU A 178 -1.33 10.13 19.64
C GLU A 178 -0.39 9.90 20.84
N ASP A 179 -0.93 9.43 21.95
CA ASP A 179 -0.17 9.02 23.14
C ASP A 179 0.77 7.82 22.87
N GLN A 180 0.54 7.07 21.78
CA GLN A 180 1.37 5.94 21.39
C GLN A 180 2.66 6.33 20.67
N ILE A 181 2.88 7.61 20.34
CA ILE A 181 4.08 8.05 19.62
C ILE A 181 5.37 7.63 20.35
N LEU A 182 5.51 8.01 21.62
CA LEU A 182 6.71 7.69 22.40
C LEU A 182 6.81 6.18 22.74
N PRO A 183 5.75 5.50 23.22
CA PRO A 183 5.77 4.04 23.42
C PRO A 183 6.20 3.25 22.19
N MET A 184 5.64 3.58 21.02
CA MET A 184 5.95 2.91 19.75
C MET A 184 7.42 3.13 19.35
N VAL A 185 7.94 4.35 19.49
CA VAL A 185 9.36 4.63 19.21
C VAL A 185 10.27 3.82 20.13
N ASN A 186 9.99 3.82 21.45
CA ASN A 186 10.79 3.09 22.43
C ASN A 186 10.80 1.59 22.14
N TRP A 187 9.63 0.99 21.92
CA TRP A 187 9.49 -0.41 21.60
C TRP A 187 10.18 -0.78 20.28
N ALA A 188 9.95 0.01 19.22
CA ALA A 188 10.54 -0.28 17.91
C ALA A 188 12.07 -0.11 17.91
N LYS A 189 12.60 0.88 18.64
CA LYS A 189 14.06 1.06 18.87
C LYS A 189 14.65 -0.15 19.59
N GLN A 190 14.03 -0.61 20.68
CA GLN A 190 14.48 -1.80 21.42
C GLN A 190 14.51 -3.07 20.58
N GLN A 191 13.53 -3.22 19.68
CA GLN A 191 13.42 -4.38 18.79
C GLN A 191 14.22 -4.22 17.48
N ASN A 192 14.86 -3.07 17.26
CA ASN A 192 15.50 -2.69 15.99
C ASN A 192 14.57 -2.84 14.77
N ILE A 193 13.31 -2.43 14.93
CA ILE A 193 12.27 -2.54 13.90
C ILE A 193 12.07 -1.16 13.25
N PRO A 194 12.14 -1.01 11.92
CA PRO A 194 11.81 0.26 11.28
C PRO A 194 10.35 0.68 11.52
N LEU A 195 10.13 1.86 12.09
CA LEU A 195 8.81 2.43 12.37
C LEU A 195 8.49 3.59 11.44
N ARG A 196 7.24 3.65 10.99
CA ARG A 196 6.69 4.79 10.26
C ARG A 196 5.36 5.25 10.88
N PHE A 197 5.26 6.54 11.17
CA PHE A 197 4.00 7.19 11.48
C PHE A 197 3.36 7.72 10.21
N ILE A 198 2.03 7.69 10.15
CA ILE A 198 1.24 8.09 8.98
C ILE A 198 0.13 9.04 9.45
N GLU A 199 0.01 10.19 8.79
CA GLU A 199 -1.10 11.11 9.03
C GLU A 199 -2.44 10.45 8.63
N PHE A 200 -3.48 10.66 9.45
CA PHE A 200 -4.82 10.19 9.14
C PHE A 200 -5.37 10.90 7.89
N MET A 201 -5.92 10.13 6.95
CA MET A 201 -6.42 10.62 5.64
C MET A 201 -7.95 10.50 5.51
N PRO A 202 -8.61 11.36 4.70
CA PRO A 202 -10.04 11.28 4.40
C PRO A 202 -10.34 10.17 3.39
N LEU A 203 -10.12 8.93 3.83
CA LEU A 203 -10.37 7.70 3.05
C LEU A 203 -11.18 6.69 3.87
N ASP A 204 -11.89 7.21 4.87
CA ASP A 204 -12.82 6.49 5.71
C ASP A 204 -14.19 6.46 5.04
N GLY A 205 -14.75 5.27 4.87
CA GLY A 205 -16.02 5.10 4.15
C GLY A 205 -17.18 5.87 4.77
N ASP A 206 -17.05 6.21 6.05
CA ASP A 206 -18.08 6.81 6.88
C ASP A 206 -17.88 8.33 7.07
N GLN A 207 -16.87 8.96 6.44
CA GLN A 207 -16.63 10.42 6.48
C GLN A 207 -16.48 11.02 7.90
N HIS A 208 -15.96 10.25 8.85
CA HIS A 208 -15.60 10.71 10.19
C HIS A 208 -14.31 11.54 10.21
N TRP A 209 -13.54 11.53 9.13
CA TRP A 209 -12.33 12.32 9.02
C TRP A 209 -12.61 13.82 9.11
N THR A 210 -11.82 14.51 9.93
CA THR A 210 -11.79 15.96 10.02
C THR A 210 -10.34 16.42 10.07
N ASP A 211 -10.07 17.66 9.63
CA ASP A 211 -8.73 18.26 9.77
C ASP A 211 -8.25 18.27 11.23
N GLN A 212 -9.18 18.36 12.19
CA GLN A 212 -8.89 18.34 13.62
C GLN A 212 -8.43 16.98 14.14
N ALA A 213 -8.75 15.89 13.43
CA ALA A 213 -8.33 14.53 13.79
C ALA A 213 -6.90 14.19 13.30
N VAL A 214 -6.26 15.07 12.55
CA VAL A 214 -4.91 14.85 12.01
C VAL A 214 -3.87 15.12 13.11
N VAL A 215 -2.99 14.15 13.34
CA VAL A 215 -1.74 14.35 14.07
C VAL A 215 -0.65 14.63 13.04
N SER A 216 -0.27 15.90 12.91
CA SER A 216 0.66 16.33 11.87
C SER A 216 2.09 15.87 12.14
N GLU A 217 2.94 15.90 11.12
CA GLU A 217 4.38 15.71 11.32
C GLU A 217 4.96 16.65 12.39
N ALA A 218 4.52 17.92 12.44
CA ALA A 218 4.97 18.86 13.46
C ALA A 218 4.55 18.42 14.87
N ASP A 219 3.32 17.90 15.03
CA ASP A 219 2.83 17.36 16.31
C ASP A 219 3.66 16.15 16.76
N ILE A 220 3.98 15.25 15.83
CA ILE A 220 4.81 14.07 16.12
C ILE A 220 6.21 14.48 16.57
N LEU A 221 6.84 15.40 15.85
CA LEU A 221 8.17 15.91 16.19
C LEU A 221 8.17 16.64 17.53
N ALA A 222 7.15 17.47 17.80
CA ALA A 222 7.01 18.19 19.06
C ALA A 222 6.87 17.25 20.27
N GLN A 223 6.22 16.10 20.12
CA GLN A 223 6.15 15.09 21.18
C GLN A 223 7.47 14.34 21.39
N LEU A 224 8.28 14.17 20.35
CA LEU A 224 9.55 13.44 20.44
C LEU A 224 10.72 14.33 20.90
N GLN A 225 10.69 15.62 20.57
CA GLN A 225 11.78 16.56 20.81
C GLN A 225 12.21 16.69 22.29
N PRO A 226 11.33 16.57 23.31
CA PRO A 226 11.75 16.55 24.72
C PRO A 226 12.56 15.30 25.13
N HIS A 227 12.52 14.24 24.32
CA HIS A 227 13.10 12.94 24.64
C HIS A 227 14.29 12.57 23.74
N TYR A 228 14.43 13.22 22.59
CA TYR A 228 15.34 12.83 21.53
C TYR A 228 15.98 14.04 20.85
N ASP A 229 17.26 13.90 20.49
CA ASP A 229 17.89 14.78 19.51
C ASP A 229 17.49 14.32 18.10
N ILE A 230 16.80 15.19 17.35
CA ILE A 230 16.17 14.83 16.08
C ILE A 230 16.86 15.50 14.89
N HIS A 231 17.32 14.70 13.94
CA HIS A 231 17.91 15.15 12.68
C HIS A 231 17.13 14.65 11.48
N VAL A 232 16.74 15.56 10.58
CA VAL A 232 16.11 15.19 9.31
C VAL A 232 17.15 14.56 8.37
N LEU A 233 16.78 13.45 7.73
CA LEU A 233 17.59 12.81 6.69
C LEU A 233 17.00 13.14 5.32
N GLN A 234 17.80 13.76 4.45
CA GLN A 234 17.38 14.01 3.07
C GLN A 234 17.29 12.70 2.29
N GLN A 235 16.15 12.43 1.66
CA GLN A 235 15.97 11.31 0.74
C GLN A 235 15.17 11.72 -0.49
N GLN A 236 15.48 11.06 -1.61
CA GLN A 236 14.73 11.17 -2.85
C GLN A 236 13.80 9.95 -3.00
N HIS A 237 12.59 10.18 -3.54
CA HIS A 237 11.67 9.14 -4.04
C HIS A 237 11.02 8.16 -3.04
N GLU A 238 10.98 8.46 -1.74
CA GLU A 238 10.17 7.73 -0.75
C GLU A 238 9.05 8.61 -0.16
N PRO A 239 7.84 8.08 0.11
CA PRO A 239 6.76 8.87 0.71
C PRO A 239 7.01 9.31 2.15
N ALA A 240 7.92 8.63 2.86
CA ALA A 240 8.21 8.88 4.26
C ALA A 240 9.46 9.76 4.39
N ARG A 241 9.34 10.94 4.99
CA ARG A 241 10.51 11.69 5.46
C ARG A 241 11.14 10.94 6.61
N GLN A 242 12.47 10.81 6.58
CA GLN A 242 13.21 10.05 7.58
C GLN A 242 13.79 11.02 8.62
N TYR A 243 13.66 10.67 9.90
CA TYR A 243 14.18 11.41 11.03
C TYR A 243 15.04 10.48 11.88
N ARG A 244 16.28 10.88 12.15
CA ARG A 244 17.20 10.17 13.02
C ARG A 244 17.08 10.70 14.45
N LEU A 245 16.95 9.79 15.40
CA LEU A 245 16.83 10.04 16.84
C LEU A 245 18.12 9.58 17.53
N ASP A 246 18.77 10.49 18.27
CA ASP A 246 20.04 10.29 19.01
C ASP A 246 21.17 9.66 18.18
N ASP A 247 21.18 9.93 16.87
CA ASP A 247 22.05 9.28 15.89
C ASP A 247 22.00 7.74 15.78
N GLN A 248 21.06 7.10 16.47
CA GLN A 248 21.02 5.63 16.62
C GLN A 248 19.86 4.96 15.90
N TYR A 249 18.70 5.63 15.87
CA TYR A 249 17.46 5.03 15.37
C TYR A 249 16.78 5.96 14.38
N THR A 250 16.13 5.41 13.35
CA THR A 250 15.47 6.19 12.31
C THR A 250 13.99 5.86 12.27
N ILE A 251 13.16 6.90 12.35
CA ILE A 251 11.72 6.81 12.11
C ILE A 251 11.38 7.43 10.75
N GLY A 252 10.29 6.96 10.15
CA GLY A 252 9.67 7.63 9.01
C GLY A 252 8.39 8.36 9.42
N ILE A 253 8.12 9.52 8.81
CA ILE A 253 6.82 10.18 8.91
C ILE A 253 6.27 10.36 7.49
N ILE A 254 5.05 9.86 7.26
CA ILE A 254 4.33 9.98 5.99
C ILE A 254 3.27 11.06 6.16
N SER A 255 3.63 12.29 5.76
CA SER A 255 2.74 13.45 5.78
C SER A 255 1.78 13.46 4.59
N THR A 256 0.71 12.68 4.67
CA THR A 256 -0.24 12.56 3.56
C THR A 256 -1.06 13.83 3.33
N ILE A 257 -1.25 14.66 4.36
CA ILE A 257 -2.07 15.87 4.35
C ILE A 257 -1.18 17.11 4.36
N THR A 258 -0.26 17.22 5.32
CA THR A 258 0.48 18.46 5.53
C THR A 258 1.58 18.69 4.47
N HIS A 259 2.14 17.62 3.90
CA HIS A 259 3.21 17.70 2.91
C HIS A 259 3.09 16.63 1.82
N SER A 260 2.22 16.88 0.84
CA SER A 260 1.90 15.89 -0.20
C SER A 260 3.11 15.52 -1.08
N PHE A 261 3.33 14.21 -1.29
CA PHE A 261 4.38 13.65 -2.16
C PHE A 261 3.87 13.34 -3.60
N CYS A 262 2.90 14.13 -4.10
CA CYS A 262 2.26 13.83 -5.39
C CYS A 262 3.18 14.07 -6.61
N GLY A 263 4.17 14.97 -6.48
CA GLY A 263 5.11 15.33 -7.53
C GLY A 263 5.91 14.15 -8.08
N ASP A 264 6.25 13.19 -7.22
CA ASP A 264 7.06 12.01 -7.57
C ASP A 264 6.24 10.71 -7.53
N CYS A 265 4.91 10.81 -7.64
CA CYS A 265 4.04 9.64 -7.47
C CYS A 265 4.17 8.63 -8.62
N ASP A 266 4.70 7.46 -8.29
CA ASP A 266 4.99 6.32 -9.18
C ASP A 266 4.02 5.14 -9.03
N ARG A 267 2.89 5.35 -8.34
CA ARG A 267 1.95 4.29 -7.93
C ARG A 267 0.68 4.22 -8.78
N ILE A 268 0.25 2.98 -9.03
CA ILE A 268 -1.07 2.60 -9.54
C ILE A 268 -1.66 1.56 -8.58
N ARG A 269 -2.99 1.51 -8.46
CA ARG A 269 -3.70 0.59 -7.56
C ARG A 269 -4.73 -0.23 -8.34
N LEU A 270 -4.92 -1.48 -7.98
CA LEU A 270 -5.96 -2.35 -8.51
C LEU A 270 -6.80 -2.87 -7.34
N THR A 271 -8.12 -2.71 -7.42
CA THR A 271 -9.04 -3.31 -6.45
C THR A 271 -9.21 -4.80 -6.70
N ALA A 272 -9.77 -5.54 -5.73
CA ALA A 272 -9.96 -6.98 -5.87
C ALA A 272 -10.95 -7.38 -6.98
N GLN A 273 -11.74 -6.43 -7.49
CA GLN A 273 -12.75 -6.62 -8.54
C GLN A 273 -12.21 -6.29 -9.94
N GLY A 274 -11.02 -5.69 -10.01
CA GLY A 274 -10.44 -5.26 -11.27
C GLY A 274 -10.78 -3.83 -11.65
N GLU A 275 -10.95 -2.91 -10.69
CA GLU A 275 -10.93 -1.48 -10.97
C GLU A 275 -9.52 -0.91 -10.76
N LEU A 276 -8.97 -0.28 -11.80
CA LEU A 276 -7.65 0.33 -11.79
C LEU A 276 -7.76 1.81 -11.40
N TYR A 277 -6.91 2.24 -10.49
CA TYR A 277 -6.84 3.60 -9.97
C TYR A 277 -5.45 4.17 -10.19
N ASN A 278 -5.39 5.31 -10.88
CA ASN A 278 -4.15 6.05 -11.09
C ASN A 278 -3.78 6.93 -9.87
N CYS A 279 -4.70 7.13 -8.92
CA CYS A 279 -4.52 7.90 -7.70
C CYS A 279 -5.38 7.30 -6.58
N LEU A 280 -4.92 7.43 -5.33
CA LEU A 280 -5.70 7.03 -4.15
C LEU A 280 -7.01 7.83 -4.04
N PHE A 281 -6.98 9.09 -4.51
CA PHE A 281 -8.12 10.02 -4.50
C PHE A 281 -8.84 10.13 -5.85
N ALA A 282 -8.58 9.23 -6.81
CA ALA A 282 -9.26 9.29 -8.11
C ALA A 282 -10.76 8.99 -7.96
N GLN A 283 -11.61 9.86 -8.50
CA GLN A 283 -13.07 9.74 -8.38
C GLN A 283 -13.62 8.50 -9.08
N GLN A 284 -13.03 8.11 -10.20
CA GLN A 284 -13.47 6.97 -11.00
C GLN A 284 -12.30 6.02 -11.26
N GLY A 285 -12.55 4.73 -11.02
CA GLY A 285 -11.66 3.66 -11.42
C GLY A 285 -11.93 3.23 -12.86
N LEU A 286 -10.91 2.72 -13.53
CA LEU A 286 -11.07 2.06 -14.84
C LEU A 286 -11.37 0.58 -14.61
N ASN A 287 -12.58 0.12 -14.97
CA ASN A 287 -12.91 -1.30 -14.92
C ASN A 287 -12.13 -2.08 -15.99
N ILE A 288 -11.10 -2.82 -15.58
CA ILE A 288 -10.23 -3.58 -16.48
C ILE A 288 -10.71 -5.01 -16.74
N LYS A 289 -11.69 -5.50 -15.96
CA LYS A 289 -12.11 -6.92 -16.00
C LYS A 289 -12.53 -7.40 -17.40
N PRO A 290 -13.35 -6.67 -18.18
CA PRO A 290 -13.73 -7.10 -19.53
C PRO A 290 -12.52 -7.20 -20.49
N TYR A 291 -11.63 -6.22 -20.43
CA TYR A 291 -10.43 -6.17 -21.28
C TYR A 291 -9.42 -7.25 -20.89
N LEU A 292 -9.29 -7.54 -19.59
CA LEU A 292 -8.43 -8.61 -19.09
C LEU A 292 -8.96 -9.99 -19.50
N GLN A 293 -10.26 -10.23 -19.39
CA GLN A 293 -10.88 -11.48 -19.85
C GLN A 293 -10.63 -11.72 -21.35
N ARG A 294 -10.75 -10.66 -22.16
CA ARG A 294 -10.45 -10.73 -23.58
C ARG A 294 -8.97 -10.98 -23.85
N ALA A 295 -8.08 -10.30 -23.12
CA ALA A 295 -6.63 -10.52 -23.24
C ALA A 295 -6.22 -11.96 -22.90
N ILE A 296 -6.86 -12.57 -21.90
CA ILE A 296 -6.63 -13.98 -21.55
C ILE A 296 -7.10 -14.91 -22.68
N LYS A 297 -8.29 -14.67 -23.24
CA LYS A 297 -8.87 -15.49 -24.31
C LYS A 297 -8.10 -15.38 -25.62
N GLU A 298 -7.75 -14.17 -26.03
CA GLU A 298 -7.17 -13.85 -27.33
C GLU A 298 -5.64 -13.81 -27.30
N LYS A 299 -5.02 -13.84 -26.10
CA LYS A 299 -3.58 -13.65 -25.89
C LYS A 299 -3.05 -12.33 -26.46
N MET A 300 -3.89 -11.28 -26.47
CA MET A 300 -3.57 -9.95 -27.00
C MET A 300 -3.84 -8.85 -25.95
N PHE A 301 -2.87 -7.96 -25.74
CA PHE A 301 -2.96 -6.88 -24.73
C PHE A 301 -3.34 -5.51 -25.29
N GLN A 302 -3.58 -5.39 -26.60
CA GLN A 302 -3.82 -4.11 -27.27
C GLN A 302 -4.99 -3.32 -26.68
N GLN A 303 -6.07 -4.00 -26.28
CA GLN A 303 -7.21 -3.31 -25.65
C GLN A 303 -6.88 -2.82 -24.24
N LEU A 304 -6.07 -3.56 -23.48
CA LEU A 304 -5.58 -3.10 -22.18
C LEU A 304 -4.72 -1.84 -22.36
N ASP A 305 -3.85 -1.82 -23.37
CA ASP A 305 -3.04 -0.64 -23.70
C ASP A 305 -3.92 0.58 -24.02
N GLN A 306 -4.92 0.42 -24.89
CA GLN A 306 -5.82 1.49 -25.33
C GLN A 306 -6.64 2.11 -24.19
N GLN A 307 -6.87 1.36 -23.11
CA GLN A 307 -7.65 1.85 -21.96
C GLN A 307 -6.75 2.39 -20.83
N ILE A 308 -5.70 1.64 -20.48
CA ILE A 308 -4.87 1.93 -19.32
C ILE A 308 -3.96 3.14 -19.56
N LYS A 309 -3.36 3.26 -20.76
CA LYS A 309 -2.41 4.34 -21.05
C LYS A 309 -3.08 5.73 -21.00
N PRO A 310 -4.23 5.97 -21.67
CA PRO A 310 -4.92 7.25 -21.55
C PRO A 310 -5.40 7.55 -20.13
N TYR A 311 -5.84 6.53 -19.38
CA TYR A 311 -6.27 6.70 -17.99
C TYR A 311 -5.11 7.14 -17.08
N ILE A 312 -3.91 6.56 -17.26
CA ILE A 312 -2.71 6.99 -16.52
C ILE A 312 -2.26 8.38 -16.96
N TRP A 313 -2.28 8.67 -18.26
CA TRP A 313 -1.92 9.97 -18.82
C TRP A 313 -2.66 11.14 -18.13
N ARG A 314 -3.96 10.94 -17.91
CA ARG A 314 -4.88 11.93 -17.30
C ARG A 314 -4.79 12.02 -15.77
N LYS A 315 -3.87 11.31 -15.11
CA LYS A 315 -3.68 11.43 -13.65
C LYS A 315 -3.47 12.90 -13.28
N ALA A 316 -4.28 13.42 -12.37
CA ALA A 316 -4.18 14.82 -11.91
C ALA A 316 -2.85 15.11 -11.19
N LYS A 317 -2.51 16.40 -11.04
CA LYS A 317 -1.23 16.85 -10.48
C LYS A 317 -1.00 16.34 -9.04
N GLY A 318 -2.05 16.29 -8.22
CA GLY A 318 -1.96 15.77 -6.86
C GLY A 318 -3.28 15.91 -6.10
N TYR A 319 -3.27 15.54 -4.81
CA TYR A 319 -4.44 15.58 -3.93
C TYR A 319 -5.15 16.94 -3.92
N HIS A 320 -4.42 18.05 -3.76
CA HIS A 320 -5.01 19.39 -3.73
C HIS A 320 -5.75 19.79 -5.02
N ALA A 321 -5.41 19.19 -6.16
CA ALA A 321 -6.14 19.43 -7.42
C ALA A 321 -7.51 18.71 -7.47
N ILE A 322 -7.74 17.77 -6.54
CA ILE A 322 -8.92 16.89 -6.47
C ILE A 322 -9.74 17.15 -5.19
N GLN A 323 -9.15 17.81 -4.18
CA GLN A 323 -9.75 18.01 -2.84
C GLN A 323 -11.10 18.72 -2.86
N ASN A 324 -11.36 19.59 -3.84
CA ASN A 324 -12.64 20.30 -3.99
C ASN A 324 -13.71 19.50 -4.76
N GLN A 325 -13.39 18.28 -5.19
CA GLN A 325 -14.33 17.41 -5.89
C GLN A 325 -14.98 16.45 -4.89
N GLN A 326 -16.25 16.08 -5.09
CA GLN A 326 -17.00 15.22 -4.17
C GLN A 326 -16.20 13.99 -3.71
N VAL A 327 -16.17 13.79 -2.39
CA VAL A 327 -15.53 12.64 -1.73
C VAL A 327 -16.23 11.36 -2.16
N ARG A 328 -15.46 10.40 -2.66
CA ARG A 328 -15.97 9.09 -3.07
C ARG A 328 -16.15 8.19 -1.86
N LYS A 329 -17.24 7.41 -1.82
CA LYS A 329 -17.49 6.33 -0.85
C LYS A 329 -16.60 5.07 -1.03
N ILE A 330 -15.34 5.21 -1.44
CA ILE A 330 -14.41 4.06 -1.44
C ILE A 330 -13.47 4.20 -0.27
N SER A 331 -13.50 3.19 0.60
CA SER A 331 -12.66 3.13 1.79
C SER A 331 -11.38 2.34 1.58
N MET A 332 -10.43 2.55 2.50
CA MET A 332 -9.08 1.99 2.44
C MET A 332 -9.03 0.46 2.27
N HIS A 333 -9.99 -0.29 2.80
CA HIS A 333 -10.01 -1.75 2.66
C HIS A 333 -10.23 -2.23 1.21
N MET A 334 -10.81 -1.41 0.34
CA MET A 334 -10.98 -1.74 -1.08
C MET A 334 -9.73 -1.42 -1.91
N LEU A 335 -9.07 -0.30 -1.63
CA LEU A 335 -7.90 0.21 -2.39
C LEU A 335 -6.56 -0.33 -1.89
N GLY A 336 -6.55 -0.95 -0.71
CA GLY A 336 -5.37 -1.45 -0.03
C GLY A 336 -4.56 -0.37 0.68
N GLY A 337 -4.37 -0.53 1.99
CA GLY A 337 -3.46 0.28 2.83
C GLY A 337 -2.04 0.33 2.31
#